data_AF-A0A0L0AWH6-F1
#
_entry.id   AF-A0A0L0AWH6-F1
#
_cell.length_a   1.000
_cell.length_b   1.000
_cell.length_c   1.000
_cell.angle_alpha   90.00
_cell.angle_beta   90.00
_cell.angle_gamma   90.00
#
_symmetry.space_group_name_H-M   'P 1'
#
loop_
_entity.id
_entity.type
_entity.pdbx_description
1 polymer ?
#
loop_
_entity_poly.entity_id
_entity_poly.type
_entity_poly.pdbx_seq_one_letter_code
_entity_poly.pdbx_strand_id
1 'polypeptide(L)'
;MISGVLYALLAGLMWGLIFVGPLIVPEYPAILQSMGRYLALGLIALPLAWFGRARLKQLARRDWLTALALTMMGNLIYYACLASAIQRTGAPVSTMIIGTLPVVLPVFANLLYSQRDGKLSWRRLAPSLVFIAVGLVCVNIAELRHGLPDFSWQRYGSGVGLALIAVVCWAWFALRNARWLRENPDKHPMMWATAQALVTLPVSLIGYIVACIWLEGQQPAFDLPFGPRPALFITLMVTIAILCSWVGALCWNIASQRLPTVIVGPLIVFETLAGLLYTFLLRQSLPPLLTLSGIILLALGVVLAVRAKPDRPLTQEIT
;
A
#
# COMPACT_ATOMS: atom_id res chain seq x y z
N MET A 1 -19.39 8.24 -8.39
CA MET A 1 -18.13 7.85 -9.09
C MET A 1 -17.04 8.91 -8.98
N ILE A 2 -17.23 10.14 -9.48
CA ILE A 2 -16.18 11.20 -9.48
C ILE A 2 -15.58 11.44 -8.09
N SER A 3 -16.43 11.60 -7.07
CA SER A 3 -15.94 11.81 -5.69
C SER A 3 -15.10 10.64 -5.18
N GLY A 4 -15.42 9.40 -5.53
CA GLY A 4 -14.63 8.22 -5.16
C GLY A 4 -13.26 8.20 -5.86
N VAL A 5 -13.19 8.60 -7.14
CA VAL A 5 -11.93 8.69 -7.89
C VAL A 5 -11.04 9.81 -7.30
N LEU A 6 -11.62 10.95 -6.92
CA LEU A 6 -10.88 12.03 -6.26
C LEU A 6 -10.29 11.58 -4.92
N TYR A 7 -11.04 10.80 -4.12
CA TYR A 7 -10.50 10.23 -2.89
C TYR A 7 -9.39 9.20 -3.15
N ALA A 8 -9.50 8.38 -4.20
CA ALA A 8 -8.43 7.46 -4.58
C ALA A 8 -7.17 8.21 -5.06
N LEU A 9 -7.34 9.31 -5.80
CA LEU A 9 -6.24 10.19 -6.21
C LEU A 9 -5.56 10.82 -5.00
N LEU A 10 -6.34 11.38 -4.06
CA LEU A 10 -5.80 11.93 -2.81
C LEU A 10 -5.06 10.87 -2.00
N ALA A 11 -5.61 9.65 -1.90
CA ALA A 11 -4.93 8.53 -1.24
C ALA A 11 -3.61 8.20 -1.93
N GLY A 12 -3.58 8.13 -3.27
CA GLY A 12 -2.36 7.91 -4.04
C GLY A 12 -1.30 9.00 -3.86
N LEU A 13 -1.71 10.27 -3.85
CA LEU A 13 -0.81 11.40 -3.55
C LEU A 13 -0.22 11.30 -2.14
N MET A 14 -1.06 10.98 -1.15
CA MET A 14 -0.59 10.79 0.23
C MET A 14 0.35 9.59 0.34
N TRP A 15 0.04 8.45 -0.27
CA TRP A 15 0.90 7.27 -0.25
C TRP A 15 2.20 7.46 -1.04
N GLY A 16 2.21 8.25 -2.11
CA GLY A 16 3.43 8.59 -2.83
C GLY A 16 4.50 9.25 -1.94
N LEU A 17 4.11 9.93 -0.85
CA LEU A 17 5.06 10.53 0.09
C LEU A 17 5.91 9.51 0.85
N ILE A 18 5.49 8.22 0.89
CA ILE A 18 6.31 7.15 1.48
C ILE A 18 7.66 7.00 0.78
N PHE A 19 7.74 7.33 -0.51
CA PHE A 19 9.00 7.27 -1.26
C PHE A 19 9.95 8.42 -0.91
N VAL A 20 9.43 9.53 -0.36
CA VAL A 20 10.23 10.70 0.03
C VAL A 20 10.96 10.45 1.35
N GLY A 21 10.34 9.75 2.30
CA GLY A 21 10.90 9.51 3.64
C GLY A 21 12.32 8.92 3.61
N PRO A 22 12.53 7.76 2.97
CA PRO A 22 13.85 7.14 2.86
C PRO A 22 14.91 7.99 2.15
N LEU A 23 14.51 8.95 1.31
CA LEU A 23 15.45 9.87 0.64
C LEU A 23 15.95 10.97 1.57
N ILE A 24 15.18 11.34 2.60
CA ILE A 24 15.56 12.36 3.60
C ILE A 24 16.44 11.74 4.69
N VAL A 25 16.19 10.48 5.03
CA VAL A 25 16.91 9.73 6.09
C VAL A 25 17.50 8.41 5.58
N PRO A 26 18.40 8.43 4.57
CA PRO A 26 18.98 7.23 3.97
C PRO A 26 19.78 6.38 4.96
N GLU A 27 20.29 6.99 6.04
CA GLU A 27 21.05 6.31 7.09
C GLU A 27 20.19 5.45 8.02
N TYR A 28 18.85 5.57 7.96
CA TYR A 28 17.95 4.84 8.84
C TYR A 28 17.53 3.50 8.23
N PRO A 29 17.68 2.37 8.96
CA PRO A 29 17.20 1.08 8.50
C PRO A 29 15.71 1.10 8.16
N ALA A 30 15.33 0.50 7.03
CA ALA A 30 13.96 0.52 6.55
C ALA A 30 12.96 -0.04 7.58
N ILE A 31 13.37 -1.07 8.34
CA ILE A 31 12.56 -1.66 9.41
C ILE A 31 12.24 -0.65 10.51
N LEU A 32 13.20 0.21 10.88
CA LEU A 32 13.01 1.25 11.89
C LEU A 32 12.06 2.34 11.39
N GLN A 33 12.19 2.74 10.12
CA GLN A 33 11.27 3.69 9.48
C GLN A 33 9.83 3.13 9.42
N SER A 34 9.67 1.85 9.04
CA SER A 34 8.36 1.21 8.94
C SER A 34 7.70 1.06 10.32
N MET A 35 8.42 0.49 11.30
CA MET A 35 7.90 0.32 12.66
C MET A 35 7.65 1.67 13.33
N GLY A 36 8.53 2.66 13.13
CA GLY A 36 8.37 4.02 13.66
C GLY A 36 7.13 4.72 13.12
N ARG A 37 6.86 4.62 11.81
CA ARG A 37 5.63 5.13 11.19
C ARG A 37 4.37 4.51 11.80
N TYR A 38 4.36 3.18 11.95
CA TYR A 38 3.20 2.48 12.52
C TYR A 38 3.02 2.72 14.01
N LEU A 39 4.12 2.89 14.76
CA LEU A 39 4.11 3.27 16.16
C LEU A 39 3.52 4.67 16.32
N ALA A 40 3.98 5.64 15.52
CA ALA A 40 3.43 6.99 15.49
C ALA A 40 1.93 6.97 15.12
N LEU A 41 1.53 6.18 14.12
CA LEU A 41 0.12 6.01 13.76
C LEU A 41 -0.72 5.47 14.93
N GLY A 42 -0.22 4.45 15.63
CA GLY A 42 -0.90 3.87 16.80
C GLY A 42 -1.02 4.88 17.95
N LEU A 43 0.02 5.67 18.20
CA LEU A 43 0.01 6.73 19.21
C LEU A 43 -0.99 7.85 18.86
N ILE A 44 -1.03 8.29 17.60
CA ILE A 44 -2.02 9.26 17.10
C ILE A 44 -3.44 8.71 17.18
N ALA A 45 -3.61 7.39 17.02
CA ALA A 45 -4.91 6.75 17.12
C ALA A 45 -5.46 6.71 18.55
N LEU A 46 -4.63 6.79 19.60
CA LEU A 46 -5.08 6.79 20.99
C LEU A 46 -6.04 7.94 21.33
N PRO A 47 -5.70 9.23 21.11
CA PRO A 47 -6.64 10.32 21.36
C PRO A 47 -7.88 10.23 20.46
N LEU A 48 -7.72 9.85 19.19
CA LEU A 48 -8.85 9.65 18.26
C LEU A 48 -9.80 8.55 18.74
N ALA A 49 -9.26 7.47 19.31
CA ALA A 49 -10.02 6.39 19.89
C ALA A 49 -10.72 6.82 21.18
N TRP A 50 -10.08 7.65 21.99
CA TRP A 50 -10.66 8.20 23.21
C TRP A 50 -11.89 9.06 22.91
N PHE A 51 -11.76 10.03 21.99
CA PHE A 51 -12.89 10.87 21.57
C PHE A 51 -13.94 10.07 20.78
N GLY A 52 -13.51 9.07 20.00
CA GLY A 52 -14.36 8.20 19.20
C GLY A 52 -14.90 6.96 19.93
N ARG A 53 -14.71 6.83 21.25
CA ARG A 53 -14.96 5.60 22.01
C ARG A 53 -16.37 5.04 21.86
N ALA A 54 -17.38 5.91 21.75
CA ALA A 54 -18.78 5.50 21.57
C ALA A 54 -18.98 4.74 20.26
N ARG A 55 -18.28 5.15 19.19
CA ARG A 55 -18.33 4.50 17.87
C ARG A 55 -17.51 3.21 17.87
N LEU A 56 -16.36 3.18 18.54
CA LEU A 56 -15.53 1.97 18.64
C LEU A 56 -16.20 0.86 19.46
N LYS A 57 -17.01 1.20 20.47
CA LYS A 57 -17.81 0.23 21.24
C LYS A 57 -18.87 -0.51 20.41
N GLN A 58 -19.22 0.02 19.23
CA GLN A 58 -20.17 -0.64 18.31
C GLN A 58 -19.50 -1.77 17.50
N LEU A 59 -18.17 -1.91 17.56
CA LEU A 59 -17.46 -3.00 16.90
C LEU A 59 -17.59 -4.30 17.69
N ALA A 60 -17.98 -5.37 16.99
CA ALA A 60 -18.04 -6.70 17.59
C ALA A 60 -16.63 -7.25 17.81
N ARG A 61 -16.47 -8.25 18.68
CA ARG A 61 -15.18 -8.95 18.88
C ARG A 61 -14.59 -9.51 17.57
N ARG A 62 -15.47 -9.93 16.64
CA ARG A 62 -15.08 -10.41 15.30
C ARG A 62 -14.49 -9.30 14.42
N ASP A 63 -14.93 -8.05 14.59
CA ASP A 63 -14.39 -6.91 13.85
C ASP A 63 -12.95 -6.61 14.29
N TRP A 64 -12.67 -6.70 15.59
CA TRP A 64 -11.32 -6.54 16.14
C TRP A 64 -10.35 -7.64 15.68
N LEU A 65 -10.80 -8.90 15.63
CA LEU A 65 -10.01 -9.99 15.06
C LEU A 65 -9.75 -9.78 13.55
N THR A 66 -10.75 -9.26 12.83
CA THR A 66 -10.58 -8.92 11.42
C THR A 66 -9.58 -7.77 11.23
N ALA A 67 -9.66 -6.73 12.07
CA ALA A 67 -8.70 -5.63 12.06
C ALA A 67 -7.28 -6.12 12.36
N LEU A 68 -7.11 -7.02 13.34
CA LEU A 68 -5.83 -7.64 13.64
C LEU A 68 -5.29 -8.45 12.46
N ALA A 69 -6.11 -9.31 11.87
CA ALA A 69 -5.68 -10.13 10.73
C ALA A 69 -5.28 -9.27 9.53
N LEU A 70 -6.04 -8.19 9.27
CA LEU A 70 -5.72 -7.21 8.23
C LEU A 70 -4.41 -6.49 8.51
N THR A 71 -4.21 -5.99 9.73
CA THR A 71 -2.95 -5.35 10.14
C THR A 71 -1.76 -6.30 10.03
N MET A 72 -1.91 -7.55 10.47
CA MET A 72 -0.82 -8.54 10.41
C MET A 72 -0.43 -8.85 8.97
N MET A 73 -1.39 -9.06 8.07
CA MET A 73 -1.09 -9.34 6.66
C MET A 73 -0.64 -8.12 5.88
N GLY A 74 -1.34 -6.99 6.02
CA GLY A 74 -1.11 -5.78 5.23
C GLY A 74 0.09 -4.95 5.68
N ASN A 75 0.45 -5.03 6.97
CA ASN A 75 1.59 -4.28 7.51
C ASN A 75 2.77 -5.22 7.81
N LEU A 76 2.62 -6.18 8.73
CA LEU A 76 3.77 -6.91 9.25
C LEU A 76 4.32 -7.95 8.26
N ILE A 77 3.49 -8.91 7.84
CA ILE A 77 3.90 -10.02 6.98
C ILE A 77 4.27 -9.49 5.59
N TYR A 78 3.43 -8.62 5.03
CA TYR A 78 3.73 -7.90 3.79
C TYR A 78 5.11 -7.24 3.84
N TYR A 79 5.39 -6.46 4.88
CA TYR A 79 6.65 -5.73 4.98
C TYR A 79 7.84 -6.64 5.23
N ALA A 80 7.70 -7.68 6.07
CA ALA A 80 8.74 -8.67 6.30
C ALA A 80 9.12 -9.41 5.01
N CYS A 81 8.11 -9.84 4.23
CA CYS A 81 8.31 -10.45 2.93
C CYS A 81 8.96 -9.47 1.93
N LEU A 82 8.48 -8.23 1.87
CA LEU A 82 9.04 -7.20 0.98
C LEU A 82 10.50 -6.86 1.32
N ALA A 83 10.80 -6.58 2.59
CA ALA A 83 12.16 -6.27 3.03
C ALA A 83 13.12 -7.43 2.77
N SER A 84 12.66 -8.66 3.03
CA SER A 84 13.43 -9.87 2.74
C SER A 84 13.63 -10.10 1.25
N ALA A 85 12.63 -9.77 0.41
CA ALA A 85 12.76 -9.81 -1.04
C ALA A 85 13.78 -8.80 -1.54
N ILE A 86 13.74 -7.56 -1.05
CA ILE A 86 14.68 -6.48 -1.42
C ILE A 86 16.12 -6.90 -1.11
N GLN A 87 16.37 -7.50 0.06
CA GLN A 87 17.70 -7.99 0.43
C GLN A 87 18.19 -9.16 -0.44
N ARG A 88 17.30 -9.87 -1.14
CA ARG A 88 17.62 -11.07 -1.92
C ARG A 88 17.65 -10.82 -3.44
N THR A 89 16.79 -9.95 -3.96
CA THR A 89 16.70 -9.63 -5.40
C THR A 89 17.19 -8.24 -5.74
N GLY A 90 17.45 -7.40 -4.75
CA GLY A 90 17.62 -5.95 -4.93
C GLY A 90 16.29 -5.21 -4.95
N ALA A 91 16.35 -3.92 -4.63
CA ALA A 91 15.19 -3.03 -4.60
C ALA A 91 14.43 -2.98 -5.94
N PRO A 92 15.09 -2.81 -7.12
CA PRO A 92 14.37 -2.69 -8.39
C PRO A 92 13.48 -3.88 -8.73
N VAL A 93 13.96 -5.10 -8.44
CA VAL A 93 13.20 -6.33 -8.73
C VAL A 93 12.02 -6.51 -7.79
N SER A 94 12.19 -6.21 -6.52
CA SER A 94 11.09 -6.28 -5.56
C SER A 94 10.04 -5.20 -5.83
N THR A 95 10.45 -3.96 -6.13
CA THR A 95 9.54 -2.87 -6.47
C THR A 95 8.79 -3.13 -7.78
N MET A 96 9.41 -3.79 -8.75
CA MET A 96 8.74 -4.28 -9.97
C MET A 96 7.56 -5.20 -9.65
N ILE A 97 7.83 -6.23 -8.84
CA ILE A 97 6.85 -7.26 -8.52
C ILE A 97 5.68 -6.63 -7.73
N ILE A 98 5.98 -5.79 -6.75
CA ILE A 98 4.97 -5.05 -5.99
C ILE A 98 4.21 -4.05 -6.88
N GLY A 99 4.91 -3.44 -7.83
CA GLY A 99 4.33 -2.53 -8.81
C GLY A 99 3.23 -3.18 -9.66
N THR A 100 3.12 -4.52 -9.70
CA THR A 100 2.03 -5.24 -10.38
C THR A 100 0.68 -5.19 -9.65
N LEU A 101 0.62 -4.68 -8.42
CA LEU A 101 -0.62 -4.53 -7.65
C LEU A 101 -1.79 -3.89 -8.41
N PRO A 102 -1.63 -2.83 -9.22
CA PRO A 102 -2.73 -2.26 -10.00
C PRO A 102 -3.31 -3.23 -11.05
N VAL A 103 -2.58 -4.28 -11.43
CA VAL A 103 -3.05 -5.37 -12.29
C VAL A 103 -3.63 -6.52 -11.47
N VAL A 104 -2.94 -6.91 -10.40
CA VAL A 104 -3.28 -8.07 -9.57
C VAL A 104 -4.59 -7.84 -8.80
N LEU A 105 -4.78 -6.65 -8.24
CA LEU A 105 -5.99 -6.29 -7.48
C LEU A 105 -7.28 -6.42 -8.30
N PRO A 106 -7.45 -5.77 -9.47
CA PRO A 106 -8.66 -5.94 -10.26
C PRO A 106 -8.87 -7.37 -10.74
N VAL A 107 -7.80 -8.12 -11.03
CA VAL A 107 -7.90 -9.54 -11.41
C VAL A 107 -8.50 -10.36 -10.28
N PHE A 108 -7.93 -10.27 -9.07
CA PHE A 108 -8.48 -10.99 -7.91
C PHE A 108 -9.85 -10.46 -7.49
N ALA A 109 -10.09 -9.15 -7.60
CA ALA A 109 -11.41 -8.55 -7.37
C ALA A 109 -12.46 -9.16 -8.30
N ASN A 110 -12.18 -9.22 -9.61
CA ASN A 110 -13.11 -9.75 -10.59
C ASN A 110 -13.27 -11.28 -10.47
N LEU A 111 -12.22 -12.03 -10.13
CA LEU A 111 -12.32 -13.48 -9.94
C LEU A 111 -13.08 -13.86 -8.67
N LEU A 112 -12.73 -13.27 -7.53
CA LEU A 112 -13.23 -13.68 -6.22
C LEU A 112 -14.55 -12.99 -5.83
N TYR A 113 -14.83 -11.81 -6.39
CA TYR A 113 -15.96 -10.97 -5.97
C TYR A 113 -16.91 -10.60 -7.12
N SER A 114 -16.74 -11.20 -8.31
CA SER A 114 -17.61 -10.99 -9.49
C SER A 114 -19.11 -11.17 -9.22
N GLN A 115 -19.47 -12.12 -8.35
CA GLN A 115 -20.87 -12.44 -8.05
C GLN A 115 -21.55 -11.37 -7.19
N ARG A 116 -20.79 -10.50 -6.51
CA ARG A 116 -21.31 -9.59 -5.48
C ARG A 116 -21.10 -8.11 -5.81
N ASP A 117 -19.97 -7.78 -6.41
CA ASP A 117 -19.57 -6.40 -6.71
C ASP A 117 -19.81 -5.99 -8.17
N GLY A 118 -20.41 -6.88 -8.96
CA GLY A 118 -20.59 -6.75 -10.41
C GLY A 118 -19.43 -7.35 -11.19
N LYS A 119 -19.72 -8.01 -12.32
CA LYS A 119 -18.70 -8.48 -13.26
C LYS A 119 -18.28 -7.33 -14.15
N LEU A 120 -16.98 -7.14 -14.32
CA LEU A 120 -16.47 -6.48 -15.51
C LEU A 120 -16.15 -7.55 -16.54
N SER A 121 -16.72 -7.43 -17.75
CA SER A 121 -16.33 -8.29 -18.86
C SER A 121 -14.82 -8.20 -19.10
N TRP A 122 -14.16 -9.37 -19.15
CA TRP A 122 -12.70 -9.47 -19.36
C TRP A 122 -12.24 -8.71 -20.61
N ARG A 123 -13.09 -8.60 -21.63
CA ARG A 123 -12.82 -7.82 -22.85
C ARG A 123 -12.66 -6.32 -22.60
N ARG A 124 -13.30 -5.76 -21.56
CA ARG A 124 -13.17 -4.35 -21.16
C ARG A 124 -12.02 -4.13 -20.17
N LEU A 125 -11.74 -5.11 -19.33
CA LEU A 125 -10.67 -5.02 -18.31
C LEU A 125 -9.29 -5.31 -18.90
N ALA A 126 -9.16 -6.29 -19.80
CA ALA A 126 -7.88 -6.74 -20.35
C ALA A 126 -7.06 -5.61 -21.00
N PRO A 127 -7.64 -4.70 -21.83
CA PRO A 127 -6.86 -3.60 -22.39
C PRO A 127 -6.24 -2.72 -21.31
N SER A 128 -7.02 -2.32 -20.29
CA SER A 128 -6.51 -1.51 -19.17
C SER A 128 -5.36 -2.22 -18.44
N LEU A 129 -5.51 -3.50 -18.13
CA LEU A 129 -4.47 -4.29 -17.46
C LEU A 129 -3.21 -4.42 -18.31
N VAL A 130 -3.34 -4.60 -19.63
CA VAL A 130 -2.20 -4.65 -20.55
C VAL A 130 -1.47 -3.31 -20.58
N PHE A 131 -2.20 -2.19 -20.70
CA PHE A 131 -1.59 -0.85 -20.65
C PHE A 131 -0.84 -0.60 -19.33
N ILE A 132 -1.43 -0.97 -18.20
CA ILE A 132 -0.78 -0.86 -16.88
C ILE A 132 0.45 -1.77 -16.82
N ALA A 133 0.33 -3.03 -17.24
CA ALA A 133 1.44 -4.00 -17.21
C ALA A 133 2.62 -3.54 -18.08
N VAL A 134 2.36 -3.10 -19.32
CA VAL A 134 3.39 -2.59 -20.22
C VAL A 134 4.00 -1.30 -19.66
N GLY A 135 3.18 -0.39 -19.13
CA GLY A 135 3.66 0.84 -18.50
C GLY A 135 4.60 0.58 -17.34
N LEU A 136 4.26 -0.39 -16.47
CA LEU A 136 5.12 -0.84 -15.38
C LEU A 136 6.43 -1.43 -15.93
N VAL A 137 6.37 -2.33 -16.91
CA VAL A 137 7.57 -2.92 -17.52
C VAL A 137 8.49 -1.84 -18.08
N CYS A 138 7.95 -0.84 -18.78
CA CYS A 138 8.73 0.29 -19.30
C CYS A 138 9.43 1.09 -18.18
N VAL A 139 8.69 1.52 -17.15
CA VAL A 139 9.26 2.26 -16.00
C VAL A 139 10.38 1.45 -15.34
N ASN A 140 10.21 0.13 -15.22
CA ASN A 140 11.14 -0.69 -14.47
C ASN A 140 12.36 -1.19 -15.28
N ILE A 141 12.24 -1.39 -16.60
CA ILE A 141 13.41 -1.69 -17.46
C ILE A 141 14.42 -0.53 -17.43
N ALA A 142 13.95 0.71 -17.27
CA ALA A 142 14.82 1.87 -17.11
C ALA A 142 15.73 1.75 -15.86
N GLU A 143 15.20 1.19 -14.77
CA GLU A 143 15.91 1.02 -13.50
C GLU A 143 16.90 -0.16 -13.53
N LEU A 144 16.52 -1.28 -14.19
CA LEU A 144 17.31 -2.51 -14.32
C LEU A 144 18.67 -2.37 -15.04
N ARG A 145 18.94 -1.24 -15.70
CA ARG A 145 20.23 -0.98 -16.35
C ARG A 145 21.38 -0.78 -15.36
N HIS A 146 21.09 -0.64 -14.07
CA HIS A 146 22.07 -0.65 -12.99
C HIS A 146 22.18 -2.09 -12.46
N GLY A 147 23.22 -2.82 -12.87
CA GLY A 147 23.38 -4.24 -12.59
C GLY A 147 23.30 -4.62 -11.11
N LEU A 148 22.90 -5.86 -10.84
CA LEU A 148 22.84 -6.43 -9.49
C LEU A 148 24.21 -6.99 -9.08
N PRO A 149 24.83 -6.52 -7.97
CA PRO A 149 26.01 -7.17 -7.41
C PRO A 149 25.64 -8.56 -6.86
N ASP A 150 26.53 -9.55 -7.01
CA ASP A 150 26.44 -10.90 -6.40
C ASP A 150 25.18 -11.72 -6.72
N PHE A 151 24.94 -11.97 -8.01
CA PHE A 151 23.82 -12.77 -8.49
C PHE A 151 23.98 -14.27 -8.16
N SER A 152 23.05 -14.81 -7.35
CA SER A 152 22.91 -16.24 -7.10
C SER A 152 21.48 -16.71 -7.32
N TRP A 153 21.28 -17.78 -8.10
CA TRP A 153 19.96 -18.22 -8.56
C TRP A 153 19.00 -18.59 -7.42
N GLN A 154 19.52 -19.22 -6.36
CA GLN A 154 18.73 -19.62 -5.19
C GLN A 154 18.29 -18.42 -4.34
N ARG A 155 19.19 -17.46 -4.11
CA ARG A 155 18.87 -16.23 -3.38
C ARG A 155 17.86 -15.40 -4.17
N TYR A 156 18.08 -15.28 -5.48
CA TYR A 156 17.19 -14.57 -6.38
C TYR A 156 15.79 -15.22 -6.42
N GLY A 157 15.70 -16.52 -6.65
CA GLY A 157 14.42 -17.24 -6.71
C GLY A 157 13.63 -17.18 -5.41
N SER A 158 14.30 -17.33 -4.26
CA SER A 158 13.63 -17.17 -2.96
C SER A 158 13.17 -15.74 -2.69
N GLY A 159 13.91 -14.72 -3.14
CA GLY A 159 13.49 -13.33 -3.04
C GLY A 159 12.30 -12.99 -3.94
N VAL A 160 12.24 -13.54 -5.17
CA VAL A 160 11.06 -13.44 -6.04
C VAL A 160 9.84 -14.09 -5.37
N GLY A 161 10.00 -15.27 -4.78
CA GLY A 161 8.95 -15.94 -4.02
C GLY A 161 8.40 -15.07 -2.88
N LEU A 162 9.29 -14.42 -2.13
CA LEU A 162 8.91 -13.50 -1.06
C LEU A 162 8.18 -12.25 -1.57
N ALA A 163 8.61 -11.68 -2.70
CA ALA A 163 7.91 -10.55 -3.32
C ALA A 163 6.50 -10.93 -3.79
N LEU A 164 6.32 -12.14 -4.34
CA LEU A 164 5.00 -12.65 -4.70
C LEU A 164 4.10 -12.86 -3.48
N ILE A 165 4.64 -13.40 -2.38
CA ILE A 165 3.90 -13.52 -1.11
C ILE A 165 3.47 -12.13 -0.62
N ALA A 166 4.35 -11.13 -0.69
CA ALA A 166 4.01 -9.75 -0.34
C ALA A 166 2.85 -9.21 -1.20
N VAL A 167 2.89 -9.42 -2.52
CA VAL A 167 1.77 -9.05 -3.42
C VAL A 167 0.47 -9.71 -3.00
N VAL A 168 0.49 -11.01 -2.69
CA VAL A 168 -0.72 -11.76 -2.26
C VAL A 168 -1.24 -11.24 -0.91
N CYS A 169 -0.36 -11.02 0.07
CA CYS A 169 -0.72 -10.48 1.38
C CYS A 169 -1.39 -9.11 1.26
N TRP A 170 -0.82 -8.22 0.43
CA TRP A 170 -1.35 -6.88 0.21
C TRP A 170 -2.69 -6.94 -0.55
N ALA A 171 -2.78 -7.76 -1.59
CA ALA A 171 -4.01 -7.95 -2.35
C ALA A 171 -5.14 -8.50 -1.47
N TRP A 172 -4.84 -9.49 -0.63
CA TRP A 172 -5.78 -10.02 0.35
C TRP A 172 -6.24 -8.96 1.34
N PHE A 173 -5.32 -8.17 1.90
CA PHE A 173 -5.62 -7.06 2.79
C PHE A 173 -6.57 -6.06 2.12
N ALA A 174 -6.22 -5.56 0.92
CA ALA A 174 -7.00 -4.55 0.23
C ALA A 174 -8.42 -5.03 -0.11
N LEU A 175 -8.55 -6.26 -0.62
CA LEU A 175 -9.84 -6.85 -0.97
C LEU A 175 -10.70 -7.10 0.28
N ARG A 176 -10.12 -7.64 1.35
CA ARG A 176 -10.84 -7.95 2.58
C ARG A 176 -11.22 -6.69 3.35
N ASN A 177 -10.37 -5.67 3.34
CA ASN A 177 -10.65 -4.35 3.91
C ASN A 177 -11.80 -3.66 3.15
N ALA A 178 -11.74 -3.63 1.83
CA ALA A 178 -12.81 -3.07 0.99
C ALA A 178 -14.14 -3.84 1.14
N ARG A 179 -14.07 -5.16 1.35
CA ARG A 179 -15.24 -5.98 1.66
C ARG A 179 -15.87 -5.60 2.98
N TRP A 180 -15.09 -5.54 4.07
CA TRP A 180 -15.61 -5.20 5.39
C TRP A 180 -16.31 -3.83 5.39
N LEU A 181 -15.71 -2.84 4.72
CA LEU A 181 -16.26 -1.49 4.58
C LEU A 181 -17.60 -1.43 3.82
N ARG A 182 -17.83 -2.37 2.89
CA ARG A 182 -19.08 -2.45 2.11
C ARG A 182 -20.14 -3.31 2.77
N GLU A 183 -19.74 -4.32 3.55
CA GLU A 183 -20.66 -5.10 4.40
C GLU A 183 -21.14 -4.28 5.61
N ASN A 184 -20.46 -3.18 5.95
CA ASN A 184 -20.80 -2.31 7.08
C ASN A 184 -20.93 -0.83 6.64
N PRO A 185 -21.88 -0.48 5.76
CA PRO A 185 -22.03 0.88 5.24
C PRO A 185 -22.38 1.90 6.34
N ASP A 186 -23.04 1.45 7.41
CA ASP A 186 -23.44 2.27 8.56
C ASP A 186 -22.26 2.65 9.46
N LYS A 187 -21.13 1.93 9.34
CA LYS A 187 -19.92 2.17 10.13
C LYS A 187 -19.03 3.19 9.42
N HIS A 188 -18.67 4.24 10.15
CA HIS A 188 -17.85 5.31 9.61
C HIS A 188 -16.42 4.83 9.27
N PRO A 189 -15.89 5.06 8.05
CA PRO A 189 -14.54 4.63 7.61
C PRO A 189 -13.40 5.02 8.56
N MET A 190 -13.49 6.23 9.12
CA MET A 190 -12.51 6.72 10.09
C MET A 190 -12.45 5.86 11.36
N MET A 191 -13.60 5.35 11.84
CA MET A 191 -13.63 4.48 13.02
C MET A 191 -12.91 3.15 12.74
N TRP A 192 -13.09 2.60 11.54
CA TRP A 192 -12.39 1.40 11.09
C TRP A 192 -10.88 1.61 10.94
N ALA A 193 -10.46 2.74 10.35
CA ALA A 193 -9.05 3.11 10.25
C ALA A 193 -8.42 3.28 11.65
N THR A 194 -9.11 3.93 12.59
CA THR A 194 -8.66 4.06 13.98
C THR A 194 -8.54 2.70 14.67
N ALA A 195 -9.50 1.78 14.46
CA ALA A 195 -9.42 0.43 15.02
C ALA A 195 -8.19 -0.34 14.50
N GLN A 196 -7.92 -0.29 13.20
CA GLN A 196 -6.70 -0.91 12.63
C GLN A 196 -5.42 -0.27 13.19
N ALA A 197 -5.39 1.05 13.34
CA ALA A 197 -4.26 1.75 13.93
C ALA A 197 -4.01 1.36 15.41
N LEU A 198 -5.07 1.25 16.21
CA LEU A 198 -4.97 0.79 17.60
C LEU A 198 -4.41 -0.63 17.72
N VAL A 199 -4.86 -1.54 16.86
CA VAL A 199 -4.36 -2.92 16.85
C VAL A 199 -2.93 -2.99 16.32
N THR A 200 -2.54 -2.04 15.46
CA THR A 200 -1.17 -1.92 14.97
C THR A 200 -0.21 -1.47 16.06
N LEU A 201 -0.64 -0.65 17.02
CA LEU A 201 0.19 -0.11 18.09
C LEU A 201 1.03 -1.18 18.83
N PRO A 202 0.45 -2.23 19.46
CA PRO A 202 1.25 -3.23 20.17
C PRO A 202 2.19 -4.00 19.24
N VAL A 203 1.74 -4.31 18.02
CA VAL A 203 2.54 -5.02 17.02
C VAL A 203 3.75 -4.19 16.60
N SER A 204 3.54 -2.90 16.31
CA SER A 204 4.60 -1.97 15.93
C SER A 204 5.56 -1.67 17.08
N LEU A 205 5.07 -1.62 18.33
CA LEU A 205 5.93 -1.42 19.50
C LEU A 205 6.86 -2.61 19.70
N ILE A 206 6.31 -3.84 19.67
CA ILE A 206 7.12 -5.06 19.75
C ILE A 206 8.11 -5.12 18.59
N GLY A 207 7.65 -4.85 17.36
CA GLY A 207 8.49 -4.82 16.17
C GLY A 207 9.61 -3.78 16.25
N TYR A 208 9.33 -2.60 16.82
CA TYR A 208 10.32 -1.55 17.04
C TYR A 208 11.38 -1.97 18.07
N ILE A 209 10.96 -2.56 19.20
CA ILE A 209 11.88 -3.07 20.23
C ILE A 209 12.77 -4.17 19.66
N VAL A 210 12.19 -5.14 18.94
CA VAL A 210 12.95 -6.21 18.28
C VAL A 210 13.93 -5.64 17.26
N ALA A 211 13.52 -4.64 16.48
CA ALA A 211 14.40 -3.97 15.53
C ALA A 211 15.57 -3.26 16.23
N CYS A 212 15.34 -2.59 17.37
CA CYS A 212 16.41 -1.97 18.16
C CYS A 212 17.39 -3.03 18.68
N ILE A 213 16.92 -4.11 19.30
CA ILE A 213 17.78 -5.19 19.84
C ILE A 213 18.60 -5.82 18.71
N TRP A 214 17.99 -6.05 17.55
CA TRP A 214 18.68 -6.62 16.40
C TRP A 214 19.73 -5.66 15.82
N LEU A 215 19.42 -4.36 15.78
CA LEU A 215 20.35 -3.33 15.32
C LEU A 215 21.53 -3.12 16.27
N GLU A 216 21.30 -3.20 17.58
CA GLU A 216 22.38 -3.13 18.58
C GLU A 216 23.45 -4.21 18.35
N GLY A 217 23.01 -5.42 17.96
CA GLY A 217 23.92 -6.53 17.63
C GLY A 217 24.63 -6.41 16.26
N GLN A 218 24.04 -5.73 15.27
CA GLN A 218 24.62 -5.62 13.92
C GLN A 218 25.38 -4.31 13.67
N GLN A 219 24.92 -3.23 14.26
CA GLN A 219 25.43 -1.87 14.08
C GLN A 219 25.49 -1.17 15.45
N PRO A 220 26.41 -1.56 16.34
CA PRO A 220 26.51 -0.98 17.68
C PRO A 220 26.83 0.53 17.69
N ALA A 221 27.30 1.07 16.56
CA ALA A 221 27.54 2.51 16.39
C ALA A 221 26.28 3.31 15.98
N PHE A 222 25.13 2.66 15.76
CA PHE A 222 23.89 3.35 15.44
C PHE A 222 23.21 3.83 16.72
N ASP A 223 22.96 5.14 16.84
CA ASP A 223 22.38 5.76 18.04
C ASP A 223 20.93 5.35 18.27
N LEU A 224 20.68 4.24 18.96
CA LEU A 224 19.34 3.77 19.30
C LEU A 224 18.73 4.58 20.47
N PRO A 225 17.39 4.73 20.55
CA PRO A 225 16.38 4.11 19.69
C PRO A 225 15.95 4.97 18.49
N PHE A 226 16.39 6.23 18.40
CA PHE A 226 15.85 7.20 17.43
C PHE A 226 16.83 7.57 16.31
N GLY A 227 17.97 6.89 16.23
CA GLY A 227 19.03 7.15 15.26
C GLY A 227 19.81 8.43 15.51
N PRO A 228 20.76 8.75 14.61
CA PRO A 228 21.70 9.87 14.76
C PRO A 228 21.05 11.26 14.62
N ARG A 229 19.80 11.32 14.15
CA ARG A 229 19.04 12.55 13.87
C ARG A 229 17.61 12.44 14.44
N PRO A 230 17.45 12.33 15.77
CA PRO A 230 16.19 11.95 16.39
C PRO A 230 15.04 12.90 16.09
N ALA A 231 15.28 14.22 16.13
CA ALA A 231 14.24 15.22 15.87
C ALA A 231 13.71 15.15 14.43
N LEU A 232 14.61 14.98 13.44
CA LEU A 232 14.24 14.82 12.04
C LEU A 232 13.46 13.52 11.83
N PHE A 233 13.96 12.41 12.39
CA PHE A 233 13.32 11.11 12.28
C PHE A 233 11.92 11.10 12.89
N ILE A 234 11.75 11.58 14.13
CA ILE A 234 10.45 11.62 14.81
C ILE A 234 9.47 12.50 14.02
N THR A 235 9.88 13.70 13.60
CA THR A 235 9.03 14.62 12.83
C THR A 235 8.60 14.00 11.51
N LEU A 236 9.52 13.32 10.81
CA LEU A 236 9.25 12.65 9.55
C LEU A 236 8.29 11.46 9.75
N MET A 237 8.53 10.61 10.75
CA MET A 237 7.67 9.46 11.04
C MET A 237 6.26 9.89 11.43
N VAL A 238 6.11 10.94 12.24
CA VAL A 238 4.81 11.52 12.58
C VAL A 238 4.12 12.09 11.33
N THR A 239 4.84 12.84 10.49
CA THR A 239 4.29 13.41 9.26
C THR A 239 3.80 12.33 8.30
N ILE A 240 4.61 11.29 8.06
CA ILE A 240 4.25 10.16 7.20
C ILE A 240 3.13 9.32 7.85
N ALA A 241 3.11 9.15 9.17
CA ALA A 241 2.02 8.47 9.87
C ALA A 241 0.68 9.20 9.66
N ILE A 242 0.65 10.53 9.80
CA ILE A 242 -0.56 11.33 9.60
C ILE A 242 -0.97 11.30 8.12
N LEU A 243 -0.09 11.72 7.21
CA LEU A 243 -0.43 11.90 5.80
C LEU A 243 -0.63 10.57 5.09
N CYS A 244 0.36 9.69 5.12
CA CYS A 244 0.31 8.43 4.36
C CYS A 244 -0.60 7.41 5.03
N SER A 245 -0.52 7.29 6.36
CA SER A 245 -1.11 6.13 7.04
C SER A 245 -2.51 6.39 7.59
N TRP A 246 -2.79 7.60 8.07
CA TRP A 246 -4.12 7.95 8.56
C TRP A 246 -4.99 8.62 7.48
N VAL A 247 -4.56 9.75 6.93
CA VAL A 247 -5.30 10.50 5.89
C VAL A 247 -5.40 9.67 4.61
N GLY A 248 -4.29 9.08 4.14
CA GLY A 248 -4.27 8.21 2.97
C GLY A 248 -5.22 7.02 3.11
N ALA A 249 -5.19 6.32 4.25
CA ALA A 249 -6.11 5.21 4.52
C ALA A 249 -7.57 5.67 4.62
N LEU A 250 -7.84 6.83 5.22
CA LEU A 250 -9.19 7.40 5.28
C LEU A 250 -9.72 7.68 3.88
N CYS A 251 -8.95 8.38 3.04
CA CYS A 251 -9.32 8.65 1.65
C CYS A 251 -9.55 7.36 0.87
N TRP A 252 -8.66 6.37 1.01
CA TRP A 252 -8.80 5.07 0.36
C TRP A 252 -10.04 4.30 0.82
N ASN A 253 -10.34 4.33 2.11
CA ASN A 253 -11.52 3.66 2.66
C ASN A 253 -12.81 4.32 2.18
N ILE A 254 -12.84 5.66 2.09
CA ILE A 254 -13.98 6.40 1.50
C ILE A 254 -14.12 6.06 0.01
N ALA A 255 -13.02 6.00 -0.74
CA ALA A 255 -13.04 5.57 -2.13
C ALA A 255 -13.57 4.13 -2.28
N SER A 256 -13.13 3.22 -1.41
CA SER A 256 -13.53 1.81 -1.37
C SER A 256 -15.01 1.60 -1.04
N GLN A 257 -15.62 2.49 -0.25
CA GLN A 257 -17.06 2.47 -0.02
C GLN A 257 -17.87 3.02 -1.20
N ARG A 258 -17.31 4.00 -1.93
CA ARG A 258 -18.01 4.72 -3.00
C ARG A 258 -17.86 4.12 -4.39
N LEU A 259 -16.93 3.18 -4.56
CA LEU A 259 -16.61 2.57 -5.84
C LEU A 259 -16.59 1.04 -5.73
N PRO A 260 -16.99 0.31 -6.78
CA PRO A 260 -16.76 -1.12 -6.87
C PRO A 260 -15.27 -1.42 -6.78
N THR A 261 -14.88 -2.45 -6.04
CA THR A 261 -13.47 -2.81 -5.83
C THR A 261 -12.75 -3.17 -7.13
N VAL A 262 -13.47 -3.59 -8.18
CA VAL A 262 -12.91 -3.78 -9.53
C VAL A 262 -12.44 -2.46 -10.16
N ILE A 263 -13.08 -1.33 -9.84
CA ILE A 263 -12.66 0.00 -10.29
C ILE A 263 -11.60 0.58 -9.35
N VAL A 264 -11.69 0.31 -8.04
CA VAL A 264 -10.73 0.82 -7.04
C VAL A 264 -9.33 0.22 -7.23
N GLY A 265 -9.25 -1.07 -7.57
CA GLY A 265 -7.98 -1.78 -7.75
C GLY A 265 -7.00 -1.05 -8.69
N PRO A 266 -7.39 -0.73 -9.94
CA PRO A 266 -6.56 0.02 -10.87
C PRO A 266 -6.13 1.42 -10.39
N LEU A 267 -6.92 2.06 -9.51
CA LEU A 267 -6.61 3.40 -8.99
C LEU A 267 -5.43 3.42 -8.03
N ILE A 268 -4.97 2.26 -7.54
CA ILE A 268 -3.73 2.19 -6.74
C ILE A 268 -2.52 2.72 -7.51
N VAL A 269 -2.57 2.71 -8.85
CA VAL A 269 -1.47 3.25 -9.66
C VAL A 269 -1.24 4.76 -9.44
N PHE A 270 -2.20 5.49 -8.88
CA PHE A 270 -1.97 6.88 -8.46
C PHE A 270 -0.86 6.99 -7.43
N GLU A 271 -0.67 6.00 -6.57
CA GLU A 271 0.48 5.93 -5.64
C GLU A 271 1.80 5.86 -6.42
N THR A 272 1.89 4.98 -7.42
CA THR A 272 3.07 4.85 -8.27
C THR A 272 3.37 6.14 -9.03
N LEU A 273 2.35 6.76 -9.62
CA LEU A 273 2.49 8.02 -10.34
C LEU A 273 2.93 9.16 -9.42
N ALA A 274 2.38 9.26 -8.21
CA ALA A 274 2.77 10.24 -7.21
C ALA A 274 4.21 10.02 -6.72
N GLY A 275 4.59 8.76 -6.45
CA GLY A 275 5.95 8.39 -6.06
C GLY A 275 7.00 8.76 -7.11
N LEU A 276 6.72 8.47 -8.39
CA LEU A 276 7.57 8.89 -9.50
C LEU A 276 7.67 10.42 -9.58
N LEU A 277 6.53 11.13 -9.51
CA LEU A 277 6.50 12.59 -9.53
C LEU A 277 7.37 13.19 -8.42
N TYR A 278 7.19 12.75 -7.18
CA TYR A 278 7.97 13.29 -6.05
C TYR A 278 9.46 12.96 -6.16
N THR A 279 9.80 11.78 -6.65
CA THR A 279 11.20 11.39 -6.87
C THR A 279 11.87 12.29 -7.91
N PHE A 280 11.22 12.56 -9.05
CA PHE A 280 11.79 13.41 -10.09
C PHE A 280 11.84 14.89 -9.68
N LEU A 281 10.84 15.38 -8.95
CA LEU A 281 10.86 16.73 -8.38
C LEU A 281 12.03 16.91 -7.41
N LEU A 282 12.25 15.94 -6.51
CA LEU A 282 13.36 15.98 -5.56
C LEU A 282 14.72 15.89 -6.25
N ARG A 283 14.84 15.08 -7.30
CA ARG A 283 16.06 14.96 -8.10
C ARG A 283 16.29 16.15 -9.05
N GLN A 284 15.34 17.09 -9.15
CA GLN A 284 15.34 18.19 -10.11
C GLN A 284 15.68 17.73 -11.54
N SER A 285 15.16 16.57 -11.93
CA SER A 285 15.51 15.90 -13.19
C SER A 285 14.25 15.49 -13.95
N LEU A 286 14.33 15.49 -15.27
CA LEU A 286 13.23 15.00 -16.11
C LEU A 286 13.28 13.48 -16.18
N PRO A 287 12.11 12.80 -16.20
CA PRO A 287 12.05 11.37 -16.40
C PRO A 287 12.66 11.00 -17.76
N PRO A 288 13.50 9.95 -17.83
CA PRO A 288 13.95 9.39 -19.10
C PRO A 288 12.77 9.07 -20.02
N LEU A 289 12.98 9.12 -21.35
CA LEU A 289 11.91 8.89 -22.33
C LEU A 289 11.15 7.57 -22.10
N LEU A 290 11.85 6.52 -21.67
CA LEU A 290 11.24 5.23 -21.36
C LEU A 290 10.32 5.33 -20.12
N THR A 291 10.74 6.01 -19.06
CA THR A 291 9.92 6.26 -17.88
C THR A 291 8.71 7.13 -18.20
N LEU A 292 8.88 8.15 -19.04
CA LEU A 292 7.78 9.00 -19.51
C LEU A 292 6.74 8.20 -20.29
N SER A 293 7.18 7.32 -21.20
CA SER A 293 6.28 6.43 -21.94
C SER A 293 5.50 5.50 -20.99
N GLY A 294 6.16 4.99 -19.95
CA GLY A 294 5.52 4.17 -18.93
C GLY A 294 4.48 4.94 -18.12
N ILE A 295 4.77 6.18 -17.72
CA ILE A 295 3.81 7.08 -17.04
C ILE A 295 2.56 7.30 -17.91
N ILE A 296 2.74 7.54 -19.21
CA ILE A 296 1.63 7.73 -20.15
C ILE A 296 0.77 6.46 -20.24
N LEU A 297 1.40 5.28 -20.37
CA LEU A 297 0.68 4.00 -20.44
C LEU A 297 -0.10 3.71 -19.15
N LEU A 298 0.48 4.01 -17.98
CA LEU A 298 -0.21 3.88 -16.70
C LEU A 298 -1.44 4.79 -16.64
N ALA A 299 -1.30 6.06 -17.03
CA ALA A 299 -2.40 7.01 -17.06
C ALA A 299 -3.52 6.56 -18.03
N LEU A 300 -3.16 6.10 -19.22
CA LEU A 300 -4.12 5.55 -20.19
C LEU A 300 -4.84 4.31 -19.63
N GLY A 301 -4.10 3.41 -18.97
CA GLY A 301 -4.65 2.24 -18.29
C GLY A 301 -5.73 2.60 -17.27
N VAL A 302 -5.49 3.62 -16.44
CA VAL A 302 -6.49 4.13 -15.47
C VAL A 302 -7.71 4.69 -16.17
N VAL A 303 -7.52 5.52 -17.19
CA VAL A 303 -8.63 6.13 -17.92
C VAL A 303 -9.52 5.04 -18.53
N LEU A 304 -8.93 3.98 -19.09
CA LEU A 304 -9.66 2.83 -19.62
C LEU A 304 -10.40 2.07 -18.51
N ALA A 305 -9.77 1.82 -17.35
CA ALA A 305 -10.41 1.16 -16.21
C ALA A 305 -11.61 1.95 -15.68
N VAL A 306 -11.48 3.26 -15.52
CA VAL A 306 -12.56 4.12 -15.00
C VAL A 306 -13.71 4.25 -16.01
N ARG A 307 -13.41 4.25 -17.31
CA ARG A 307 -14.43 4.28 -18.37
C ARG A 307 -15.14 2.95 -18.54
N ALA A 308 -14.53 1.84 -18.12
CA ALA A 308 -15.14 0.53 -18.19
C ALA A 308 -16.26 0.41 -17.15
N LYS A 309 -17.51 0.59 -17.61
CA LYS A 309 -18.69 0.42 -16.76
C LYS A 309 -18.81 -1.05 -16.31
N PRO A 310 -18.97 -1.32 -15.00
CA PRO A 310 -19.34 -2.65 -14.52
C PRO A 310 -20.67 -3.06 -15.13
N ASP A 311 -20.81 -4.33 -15.51
CA ASP A 311 -22.12 -4.86 -15.84
C ASP A 311 -22.92 -4.95 -14.52
N ARG A 312 -24.18 -4.46 -14.52
CA ARG A 312 -25.01 -4.42 -13.30
C ARG A 312 -25.06 -5.81 -12.67
N PRO A 313 -24.97 -5.94 -11.33
CA PRO A 313 -25.22 -7.21 -10.68
C PRO A 313 -26.61 -7.69 -11.10
N LEU A 314 -26.73 -8.95 -11.51
CA LEU A 314 -28.02 -9.62 -11.69
C LEU A 314 -28.72 -9.51 -10.34
N THR A 315 -29.73 -8.66 -10.24
CA THR A 315 -30.67 -8.64 -9.13
C THR A 315 -31.21 -10.07 -8.99
N GLN A 316 -30.80 -10.78 -7.94
CA GLN A 316 -31.58 -11.92 -7.49
C GLN A 316 -32.89 -11.34 -7.00
N GLU A 317 -33.93 -11.42 -7.85
CA GLU A 317 -35.30 -11.35 -7.39
C GLU A 317 -35.47 -12.43 -6.33
N ILE A 318 -35.60 -11.99 -5.08
CA ILE A 318 -36.06 -12.85 -3.99
C ILE A 318 -37.52 -13.15 -4.35
N THR A 319 -37.74 -14.33 -4.91
CA THR A 319 -39.08 -14.94 -5.02
C THR A 319 -39.33 -15.80 -3.79
#